data_AF-A0A0K1S2L3-F1
#
_entry.id   AF-A0A0K1S2L3-F1
#
_cell.length_a   1.000
_cell.length_b   1.000
_cell.length_c   1.000
_cell.angle_alpha   90.00
_cell.angle_beta   90.00
_cell.angle_gamma   90.00
#
_symmetry.space_group_name_H-M   'P 1'
#
loop_
_entity.id
_entity.type
_entity.pdbx_description
1 polymer ?
#
loop_
_entity_poly.entity_id
_entity_poly.type
_entity_poly.pdbx_seq_one_letter_code
_entity_poly.pdbx_strand_id
1 'polypeptide(L)' 'MAEVEVELIETPEGWSPYLSLEDAQKLDDVREALRQGDLQKASNLAHLYKITPLTV' A
#
# COMPACT_ATOMS: atom_id res chain seq x y z
N MET A 1 5.95 -7.58 -3.18
CA MET A 1 5.89 -6.16 -2.77
C MET A 1 4.67 -5.55 -3.40
N ALA A 2 4.02 -4.62 -2.73
CA ALA A 2 2.87 -3.89 -3.27
C ALA A 2 3.06 -2.40 -3.01
N GLU A 3 2.81 -1.59 -4.03
CA GLU A 3 2.86 -0.14 -3.97
C GLU A 3 1.43 0.38 -4.06
N VAL A 4 1.04 1.19 -3.09
CA VAL A 4 -0.30 1.75 -2.97
C VAL A 4 -0.18 3.26 -3.08
N GLU A 5 -0.85 3.83 -4.08
CA GLU A 5 -0.94 5.27 -4.23
C GLU A 5 -1.92 5.84 -3.18
N VAL A 6 -1.45 6.81 -2.41
CA VAL A 6 -2.19 7.49 -1.33
C VAL A 6 -1.87 8.98 -1.35
N GLU A 7 -2.80 9.80 -0.91
CA GLU A 7 -2.59 11.24 -0.78
C GLU A 7 -2.13 11.58 0.65
N LEU A 8 -0.99 12.26 0.76
CA LEU A 8 -0.45 12.73 2.03
C LEU A 8 -0.88 14.16 2.28
N ILE A 9 -1.46 14.40 3.45
CA ILE A 9 -1.95 15.70 3.88
C ILE A 9 -0.86 16.38 4.70
N GLU A 10 -0.27 17.41 4.10
CA GLU A 10 0.74 18.24 4.76
C GLU A 10 0.08 19.24 5.71
N THR A 11 0.56 19.28 6.95
CA THR A 11 0.15 20.27 7.95
C THR A 11 1.40 20.85 8.63
N PRO A 12 1.37 22.10 9.09
CA PRO A 12 2.50 22.72 9.82
C PRO A 12 2.66 22.18 11.25
N GLU A 13 1.92 21.14 11.62
CA GLU A 13 1.91 20.52 12.94
C GLU A 13 3.06 19.51 13.09
N GLY A 14 3.41 19.17 14.33
CA GLY A 14 4.58 18.34 14.61
C GLY A 14 4.53 16.89 14.14
N TRP A 15 3.38 16.40 13.66
CA TRP A 15 3.19 15.01 13.20
C TRP A 15 2.65 14.91 11.76
N SER A 16 2.96 15.90 10.91
CA SER A 16 2.79 15.82 9.45
C SER A 16 3.84 14.90 8.80
N PRO A 17 3.54 14.23 7.67
CA PRO A 17 2.26 14.20 6.96
C PRO A 17 1.25 13.21 7.54
N TYR A 18 -0.03 13.55 7.42
CA TYR A 18 -1.14 12.67 7.78
C TYR A 18 -1.67 11.91 6.56
N LEU A 19 -2.34 10.80 6.84
CA LEU A 19 -3.05 10.00 5.86
C LEU A 19 -4.55 10.14 6.09
N SER A 20 -5.34 10.18 5.02
CA SER A 20 -6.78 10.10 5.15
C SER A 20 -7.19 8.74 5.76
N LEU A 21 -8.34 8.68 6.44
CA LEU A 21 -8.84 7.40 6.97
C LEU A 21 -9.07 6.39 5.84
N GLU A 22 -9.51 6.86 4.68
CA GLU A 22 -9.77 6.03 3.50
C GLU A 22 -8.47 5.42 2.96
N ASP A 23 -7.42 6.22 2.82
CA ASP A 23 -6.11 5.72 2.36
C ASP A 23 -5.48 4.77 3.38
N ALA A 24 -5.66 5.03 4.68
CA ALA A 24 -5.24 4.10 5.74
C ALA A 24 -5.96 2.75 5.62
N GLN A 25 -7.27 2.78 5.37
CA GLN A 25 -8.07 1.57 5.17
C GLN A 25 -7.65 0.82 3.89
N LYS A 26 -7.35 1.54 2.80
CA LYS A 26 -6.87 0.97 1.54
C LYS A 26 -5.58 0.17 1.73
N LEU A 27 -4.64 0.70 2.53
CA LEU A 27 -3.41 -0.02 2.88
C LEU A 27 -3.69 -1.33 3.64
N ASP A 28 -4.65 -1.29 4.56
CA ASP A 28 -5.07 -2.47 5.32
C ASP A 28 -5.73 -3.52 4.43
N ASP A 29 -6.60 -3.12 3.51
CA ASP A 29 -7.26 -4.02 2.57
C ASP A 29 -6.25 -4.72 1.64
N VAL A 30 -5.25 -3.98 1.15
CA VAL A 30 -4.14 -4.54 0.34
C VAL A 30 -3.34 -5.54 1.17
N ARG A 31 -3.02 -5.20 2.42
CA ARG A 31 -2.28 -6.07 3.33
C ARG A 31 -3.04 -7.37 3.61
N GLU A 32 -4.34 -7.30 3.84
CA GLU A 32 -5.18 -8.48 4.03
C GLU A 32 -5.28 -9.34 2.77
N ALA A 33 -5.52 -8.72 1.60
CA ALA A 33 -5.60 -9.44 0.33
C ALA A 33 -4.29 -10.19 0.02
N LEU A 34 -3.14 -9.55 0.21
CA LEU A 34 -1.83 -10.18 0.04
C LEU A 34 -1.59 -11.31 1.05
N ARG A 35 -2.01 -11.13 2.31
CA ARG A 35 -1.87 -12.16 3.36
C ARG A 35 -2.71 -13.40 3.04
N GLN A 36 -3.89 -13.22 2.45
CA GLN A 36 -4.77 -14.31 2.02
C GLN A 36 -4.33 -14.95 0.70
N GLY A 37 -3.37 -14.35 -0.01
CA GLY A 37 -2.93 -14.80 -1.33
C GLY A 37 -3.87 -14.40 -2.47
N ASP A 38 -4.84 -13.52 -2.21
CA ASP A 38 -5.75 -12.97 -3.22
C ASP A 38 -5.04 -11.87 -4.01
N LEU A 39 -4.24 -12.31 -4.98
CA LEU A 39 -3.47 -11.42 -5.84
C LEU A 39 -4.35 -10.57 -6.75
N GLN A 40 -5.56 -11.04 -7.08
CA GLN A 40 -6.47 -10.31 -7.96
C GLN A 40 -7.08 -9.10 -7.24
N LYS A 41 -7.53 -9.30 -6.00
CA LYS A 41 -7.99 -8.19 -5.15
C LYS A 41 -6.84 -7.23 -4.85
N ALA A 42 -5.65 -7.75 -4.52
CA ALA A 42 -4.49 -6.91 -4.26
C ALA A 42 -4.06 -6.10 -5.50
N SER A 43 -4.10 -6.68 -6.72
CA SER A 43 -3.73 -5.96 -7.95
C SER A 43 -4.72 -4.87 -8.36
N ASN A 44 -5.97 -4.97 -7.91
CA ASN A 44 -6.97 -3.92 -8.15
C ASN A 44 -6.76 -2.70 -7.25
N LEU A 45 -6.15 -2.91 -6.09
CA LEU A 45 -5.95 -1.88 -5.08
C LEU A 45 -4.52 -1.29 -5.11
N ALA A 46 -3.55 -2.02 -5.69
CA ALA A 46 -2.12 -1.72 -5.62
C ALA A 46 -1.35 -2.26 -6.84
N HIS A 47 -0.20 -1.66 -7.13
CA HIS A 47 0.76 -2.19 -8.09
C HIS A 47 1.59 -3.29 -7.43
N LEU A 48 1.54 -4.51 -7.98
CA LEU A 48 2.24 -5.66 -7.43
C LEU A 48 3.60 -5.87 -8.10
N TYR A 49 4.63 -6.05 -7.29
CA TYR A 49 5.99 -6.37 -7.74
C TYR A 49 6.46 -7.69 -7.14
N LYS A 50 7.10 -8.49 -7.98
CA LYS A 50 7.78 -9.71 -7.57
C LYS A 50 9.27 -9.43 -7.43
N ILE A 51 9.82 -9.63 -6.23
CA ILE A 51 11.27 -9.61 -6.05
C ILE A 51 11.82 -10.90 -6.65
N THR A 52 12.65 -10.79 -7.67
CA THR A 52 13.42 -11.90 -8.21
C THR A 52 14.87 -11.76 -7.76
N PRO A 53 15.46 -12.78 -7.09
CA PRO A 53 16.87 -12.74 -6.75
C PRO A 53 17.68 -12.70 -8.04
N LEU A 54 18.64 -11.77 -8.11
CA LEU A 54 19.62 -11.75 -9.18
C LEU A 54 20.77 -12.67 -8.76
N THR A 55 20.96 -13.76 -9.50
CA THR A 55 22.11 -14.64 -9.33
C THR A 55 23.33 -13.97 -9.98
N VAL A 56 24.41 -13.81 -9.21
CA VAL A 56 25.73 -13.36 -9.66
C VAL A 56 26.68 -14.53 -9.85
#